data_AF-A0A8T5AQ61-F1
#
_entry.id   AF-A0A8T5AQ61-F1
#
_cell.length_a   1.000
_cell.length_b   1.000
_cell.length_c   1.000
_cell.angle_alpha   90.00
_cell.angle_beta   90.00
_cell.angle_gamma   90.00
#
_symmetry.space_group_name_H-M   'P 1'
#
loop_
_entity.id
_entity.type
_entity.pdbx_description
1 polymer ?
#
loop_
_entity_poly.entity_id
_entity_poly.type
_entity_poly.pdbx_seq_one_letter_code
_entity_poly.pdbx_strand_id
1 'polypeptide(L)'
;MNGEENPLTVESSEPPVTIDSTIESGKSNDEALDFSREIQENAGQISEILKEEESIITEFFNTLLAILRKFNKSIEIWQSSLPKIHDKKLNKAYLYPDGQLVLVYESAEVELLNLKEQNNRELLVSIMGDIMAGLKAMINSYRASIEKRVKFLLSITKELQKVARVFAEK
;
A
#
# COMPACT_ATOMS: atom_id res chain seq x y z
N MET A 1 -11.09 -50.22 -12.10
CA MET A 1 -11.95 -49.03 -12.27
C MET A 1 -11.03 -47.84 -12.37
N ASN A 2 -10.97 -47.27 -13.56
CA ASN A 2 -10.23 -46.06 -13.87
C ASN A 2 -10.86 -44.85 -13.20
N GLY A 3 -10.04 -43.86 -12.87
CA GLY A 3 -10.45 -42.54 -12.41
C GLY A 3 -9.21 -41.64 -12.37
N GLU A 4 -8.85 -41.14 -13.56
CA GLU A 4 -7.92 -40.03 -13.75
C GLU A 4 -8.53 -38.69 -13.28
N GLU A 5 -7.67 -37.66 -13.28
CA GLU A 5 -7.90 -36.20 -13.11
C GLU A 5 -7.72 -35.70 -11.66
N ASN A 6 -6.92 -34.68 -11.35
CA ASN A 6 -6.45 -33.53 -12.15
C ASN A 6 -5.24 -32.87 -11.44
N PRO A 7 -4.15 -32.45 -12.10
CA PRO A 7 -3.14 -31.60 -11.48
C PRO A 7 -3.62 -30.14 -11.45
N LEU A 8 -3.47 -29.52 -10.27
CA LEU A 8 -3.71 -28.10 -10.02
C LEU A 8 -3.13 -27.22 -11.13
N THR A 9 -4.03 -26.53 -11.83
CA THR A 9 -3.70 -25.46 -12.75
C THR A 9 -3.26 -24.25 -11.91
N VAL A 10 -2.00 -23.86 -12.05
CA VAL A 10 -1.50 -22.58 -11.52
C VAL A 10 -2.05 -21.50 -12.45
N GLU A 11 -3.07 -20.79 -11.98
CA GLU A 11 -3.57 -19.59 -12.67
C GLU A 11 -2.48 -18.51 -12.60
N SER A 12 -1.85 -18.24 -13.74
CA SER A 12 -0.91 -17.12 -13.91
C SER A 12 -1.70 -15.82 -13.83
N SER A 13 -1.44 -15.03 -12.79
CA SER A 13 -2.09 -13.73 -12.52
C SER A 13 -1.41 -12.60 -13.28
N GLU A 14 -1.44 -12.64 -14.62
CA GLU A 14 -1.03 -11.51 -15.45
C GLU A 14 -2.26 -10.63 -15.79
N PRO A 15 -2.11 -9.29 -15.82
CA PRO A 15 -3.22 -8.39 -16.10
C PRO A 15 -3.78 -8.62 -17.52
N PRO A 16 -5.10 -8.46 -17.73
CA PRO A 16 -5.73 -8.73 -19.02
C PRO A 16 -5.28 -7.69 -20.06
N VAL A 17 -4.46 -8.12 -21.01
CA VAL A 17 -4.14 -7.35 -22.21
C VAL A 17 -5.35 -7.45 -23.14
N THR A 18 -6.06 -6.33 -23.36
CA THR A 18 -7.15 -6.30 -24.35
C THR A 18 -6.53 -6.09 -25.72
N ILE A 19 -6.52 -7.14 -26.55
CA ILE A 19 -5.96 -7.10 -27.90
C ILE A 19 -7.08 -6.75 -28.88
N ASP A 20 -7.11 -5.51 -29.37
CA ASP A 20 -7.86 -5.18 -30.60
C ASP A 20 -6.93 -5.49 -31.78
N SER A 21 -7.04 -6.70 -32.35
CA SER A 21 -6.18 -7.13 -33.46
C SER A 21 -7.02 -7.53 -34.66
N THR A 22 -7.15 -6.60 -35.60
CA THR A 22 -7.40 -6.95 -37.00
C THR A 22 -6.17 -7.71 -37.50
N ILE A 23 -6.26 -9.04 -37.59
CA ILE A 23 -5.17 -9.88 -38.09
C ILE A 23 -5.07 -9.68 -39.60
N GLU A 24 -4.12 -8.86 -40.04
CA GLU A 24 -3.72 -8.81 -41.44
C GLU A 24 -2.86 -10.03 -41.77
N SER A 25 -3.42 -10.95 -42.56
CA SER A 25 -2.72 -12.15 -43.02
C SER A 25 -1.79 -11.83 -44.18
N GLY A 26 -0.49 -12.09 -44.01
CA GLY A 26 0.50 -12.15 -45.09
C GLY A 26 1.75 -11.32 -44.87
N LYS A 27 2.47 -11.52 -43.75
CA LYS A 27 3.81 -10.93 -43.58
C LYS A 27 4.88 -11.83 -44.20
N SER A 28 5.84 -11.23 -44.89
CA SER A 28 7.02 -11.92 -45.42
C SER A 28 7.92 -12.43 -44.28
N ASN A 29 8.79 -13.41 -44.56
CA ASN A 29 9.68 -13.98 -43.54
C ASN A 29 10.59 -12.91 -42.90
N ASP A 30 11.01 -11.89 -43.65
CA ASP A 30 11.85 -10.81 -43.13
C ASP A 30 11.08 -9.88 -42.18
N GLU A 31 9.83 -9.54 -42.50
CA GLU A 31 8.95 -8.76 -41.62
C GLU A 31 8.59 -9.52 -40.34
N ALA A 32 8.49 -10.86 -40.40
CA ALA A 32 8.30 -11.70 -39.22
C ALA A 32 9.53 -11.70 -38.29
N LEU A 33 10.73 -11.65 -38.87
CA LEU A 33 11.99 -11.56 -38.11
C LEU A 33 12.15 -10.19 -37.45
N ASP A 34 11.85 -9.10 -38.17
CA ASP A 34 11.89 -7.75 -37.61
C ASP A 34 10.86 -7.57 -36.49
N PHE A 35 9.64 -8.07 -36.68
CA PHE A 35 8.60 -8.08 -35.63
C PHE A 35 9.03 -8.88 -34.39
N SER A 36 9.70 -10.02 -34.59
CA SER A 36 10.22 -10.83 -33.48
C SER A 36 11.31 -10.09 -32.70
N ARG A 37 12.17 -9.33 -33.39
CA ARG A 37 13.20 -8.50 -32.75
C ARG A 37 12.56 -7.37 -31.94
N GLU A 38 11.55 -6.69 -32.48
CA GLU A 38 10.79 -5.66 -31.77
C GLU A 38 10.10 -6.21 -30.51
N ILE A 39 9.47 -7.39 -30.59
CA ILE A 39 8.89 -8.06 -29.41
C ILE A 39 9.96 -8.33 -28.37
N GLN A 40 11.13 -8.84 -28.79
CA GLN A 40 12.23 -9.14 -27.87
C GLN A 40 12.76 -7.88 -27.17
N GLU A 41 12.90 -6.78 -27.91
CA GLU A 41 13.31 -5.48 -27.35
C GLU A 41 12.28 -4.95 -26.35
N ASN A 42 10.99 -4.97 -26.70
CA ASN A 42 9.91 -4.54 -25.82
C ASN A 42 9.82 -5.40 -24.55
N ALA A 43 9.95 -6.73 -24.68
CA ALA A 43 9.98 -7.64 -23.53
C ALA A 43 11.17 -7.36 -22.61
N GLY A 44 12.34 -7.04 -23.19
CA GLY A 44 13.53 -6.61 -22.44
C GLY A 44 13.27 -5.34 -21.62
N GLN A 45 12.71 -4.31 -22.26
CA GLN A 45 12.37 -3.04 -21.59
C GLN A 45 11.34 -3.23 -20.48
N ILE A 46 10.28 -4.03 -20.70
CA ILE A 46 9.28 -4.33 -19.68
C ILE A 46 9.93 -5.01 -18.47
N SER A 47 10.82 -5.98 -18.70
CA SER A 47 11.55 -6.65 -17.61
C SER A 47 12.42 -5.67 -16.81
N GLU A 48 13.06 -4.69 -17.45
CA GLU A 48 13.83 -3.66 -16.75
C GLU A 48 12.93 -2.77 -15.88
N ILE A 49 11.81 -2.29 -16.45
CA ILE A 49 10.83 -1.46 -15.75
C ILE A 49 10.22 -2.18 -14.55
N LEU A 50 9.86 -3.46 -14.69
CA LEU A 50 9.29 -4.26 -13.60
C LEU A 50 10.27 -4.44 -12.42
N LYS A 51 11.57 -4.57 -12.71
CA LYS A 51 12.62 -4.64 -11.68
C LYS A 51 12.81 -3.30 -10.98
N GLU A 52 12.77 -2.20 -11.74
CA GLU A 52 12.83 -0.86 -11.17
C GLU A 52 11.64 -0.59 -10.24
N GLU A 53 10.42 -0.91 -10.69
CA GLU A 53 9.20 -0.76 -9.90
C GLU A 53 9.27 -1.56 -8.59
N GLU A 54 9.69 -2.82 -8.63
CA GLU A 54 9.85 -3.65 -7.43
C GLU A 54 10.83 -3.04 -6.42
N SER A 55 11.96 -2.51 -6.91
CA SER A 55 12.94 -1.83 -6.07
C SER A 55 12.35 -0.58 -5.41
N ILE A 56 11.61 0.23 -6.17
CA ILE A 56 10.97 1.45 -5.66
C ILE A 56 9.91 1.11 -4.61
N ILE A 57 9.06 0.12 -4.87
CA ILE A 57 8.01 -0.31 -3.94
C ILE A 57 8.62 -0.84 -2.66
N THR A 58 9.68 -1.64 -2.75
CA THR A 58 10.39 -2.13 -1.57
C THR A 58 10.89 -0.99 -0.69
N GLU A 59 11.57 -0.01 -1.28
CA GLU A 59 12.11 1.13 -0.55
C GLU A 59 11.01 2.04 0.01
N PHE A 60 9.95 2.26 -0.76
CA PHE A 60 8.76 2.97 -0.31
C PHE A 60 8.17 2.34 0.94
N PHE A 61 7.93 1.03 0.94
CA PHE A 61 7.37 0.35 2.11
C PHE A 61 8.33 0.34 3.29
N ASN A 62 9.63 0.16 3.08
CA ASN A 62 10.61 0.24 4.16
C ASN A 62 10.51 1.60 4.88
N THR A 63 10.41 2.68 4.10
CA THR A 63 10.25 4.04 4.61
C THR A 63 8.89 4.24 5.29
N LEU A 64 7.80 3.86 4.63
CA LEU A 64 6.44 4.01 5.15
C LEU A 64 6.27 3.28 6.49
N LEU A 65 6.70 2.01 6.57
CA LEU A 65 6.59 1.20 7.78
C LEU A 65 7.43 1.78 8.92
N ALA A 66 8.63 2.32 8.62
CA ALA A 66 9.43 3.00 9.62
C ALA A 66 8.70 4.21 10.22
N ILE A 67 7.88 4.91 9.44
CA ILE A 67 7.04 6.02 9.91
C ILE A 67 5.85 5.49 10.71
N LEU A 68 5.04 4.59 10.15
CA LEU A 68 3.82 4.08 10.79
C LEU A 68 4.09 3.43 12.15
N ARG A 69 5.17 2.65 12.26
CA ARG A 69 5.58 2.00 13.51
C ARG A 69 5.87 2.99 14.64
N LYS A 70 6.35 4.21 14.35
CA LYS A 70 6.59 5.22 15.39
C LYS A 70 5.30 5.70 16.04
N PHE A 71 4.19 5.65 15.33
CA PHE A 71 2.90 6.12 15.83
C PHE A 71 1.99 4.99 16.28
N ASN A 72 2.25 3.75 15.84
CA ASN A 72 1.46 2.54 16.14
C ASN A 72 -0.05 2.74 15.91
N LYS A 73 -0.38 3.41 14.80
CA LYS A 73 -1.76 3.72 14.39
C LYS A 73 -1.97 3.30 12.95
N SER A 74 -3.15 2.79 12.65
CA SER A 74 -3.59 2.58 11.27
C SER A 74 -3.96 3.89 10.60
N ILE A 75 -3.94 3.88 9.26
CA ILE A 75 -4.49 4.94 8.42
C ILE A 75 -5.80 4.43 7.84
N GLU A 76 -6.87 5.22 7.97
CA GLU A 76 -8.13 4.94 7.28
C GLU A 76 -8.01 5.32 5.81
N ILE A 77 -8.44 4.40 4.94
CA ILE A 77 -8.45 4.58 3.49
C ILE A 77 -9.89 4.84 3.05
N TRP A 78 -10.09 5.85 2.22
CA TRP A 78 -11.41 6.25 1.77
C TRP A 78 -11.90 5.28 0.70
N GLN A 79 -13.18 4.92 0.80
CA GLN A 79 -13.80 4.01 -0.17
C GLN A 79 -13.70 4.54 -1.60
N SER A 80 -13.78 5.87 -1.78
CA SER A 80 -13.66 6.54 -3.07
C SER A 80 -12.28 6.39 -3.73
N SER A 81 -11.25 6.04 -2.96
CA SER A 81 -9.89 5.85 -3.45
C SER A 81 -9.61 4.41 -3.85
N LEU A 82 -10.55 3.48 -3.59
CA LEU A 82 -10.41 2.08 -3.93
C LEU A 82 -10.96 1.79 -5.33
N PRO A 83 -10.35 0.87 -6.09
CA PRO A 83 -10.87 0.43 -7.36
C PRO A 83 -12.27 -0.17 -7.23
N LYS A 84 -13.10 0.05 -8.25
CA LYS A 84 -14.51 -0.41 -8.30
C LYS A 84 -14.70 -1.92 -8.13
N ILE A 85 -13.66 -2.73 -8.32
CA ILE A 85 -13.71 -4.17 -8.05
C ILE A 85 -14.02 -4.47 -6.57
N HIS A 86 -13.72 -3.52 -5.68
CA HIS A 86 -14.05 -3.58 -4.26
C HIS A 86 -15.38 -2.84 -3.92
N ASP A 87 -16.21 -2.45 -4.90
CA ASP A 87 -17.53 -1.82 -4.70
C ASP A 87 -18.56 -2.77 -4.07
N LYS A 88 -18.20 -4.02 -3.77
CA LYS A 88 -19.00 -4.86 -2.86
C LYS A 88 -19.08 -4.12 -1.53
N LYS A 89 -20.16 -3.37 -1.27
CA LYS A 89 -20.60 -2.83 0.03
C LYS A 89 -19.47 -2.73 1.07
N LEU A 90 -18.42 -1.99 0.73
CA LEU A 90 -17.26 -1.86 1.60
C LEU A 90 -17.69 -0.97 2.75
N ASN A 91 -17.44 -1.38 3.99
CA ASN A 91 -17.73 -0.57 5.16
C ASN A 91 -16.51 0.31 5.47
N LYS A 92 -15.34 -0.30 5.63
CA LYS A 92 -14.12 0.39 6.07
C LYS A 92 -12.88 -0.20 5.44
N ALA A 93 -11.84 0.61 5.27
CA ALA A 93 -10.53 0.17 4.86
C ALA A 93 -9.45 0.79 5.75
N TYR A 94 -8.48 0.00 6.16
CA TYR A 94 -7.41 0.43 7.07
C TYR A 94 -6.06 -0.11 6.62
N LEU A 95 -5.09 0.78 6.45
CA LEU A 95 -3.69 0.42 6.31
C LEU A 95 -3.04 0.31 7.70
N TYR A 96 -2.56 -0.89 8.03
CA TYR A 96 -1.94 -1.16 9.33
C TYR A 96 -0.43 -0.87 9.33
N PRO A 97 0.18 -0.69 10.53
CA PRO A 97 1.61 -0.40 10.66
C PRO A 97 2.58 -1.48 10.19
N ASP A 98 2.08 -2.67 9.86
CA ASP A 98 2.81 -3.77 9.23
C ASP A 98 2.76 -3.74 7.69
N GLY A 99 1.95 -2.85 7.12
CA GLY A 99 1.79 -2.66 5.68
C GLY A 99 0.63 -3.42 5.08
N GLN A 100 -0.16 -4.12 5.90
CA GLN A 100 -1.35 -4.81 5.44
C GLN A 100 -2.50 -3.82 5.27
N LEU A 101 -3.15 -3.87 4.11
CA LEU A 101 -4.41 -3.20 3.89
C LEU A 101 -5.53 -4.16 4.28
N VAL A 102 -6.34 -3.77 5.25
CA VAL A 102 -7.49 -4.53 5.73
C VAL A 102 -8.75 -3.88 5.18
N LEU A 103 -9.51 -4.63 4.40
CA LEU A 103 -10.83 -4.26 3.90
C LEU A 103 -11.88 -4.96 4.76
N VAL A 104 -12.87 -4.19 5.23
CA VAL A 104 -13.98 -4.68 6.04
C VAL A 104 -15.27 -4.41 5.29
N TYR A 105 -15.98 -5.48 4.95
CA TYR A 105 -17.22 -5.43 4.18
C TYR A 105 -18.45 -5.33 5.08
N GLU A 106 -19.58 -4.84 4.55
CA GLU A 106 -20.87 -4.83 5.26
C GLU A 106 -21.33 -6.24 5.65
N SER A 107 -20.91 -7.28 4.90
CA SER A 107 -21.15 -8.69 5.21
C SER A 107 -20.39 -9.19 6.45
N ALA A 108 -19.59 -8.33 7.09
CA ALA A 108 -18.60 -8.67 8.13
C ALA A 108 -17.44 -9.55 7.63
N GLU A 109 -17.32 -9.75 6.32
CA GLU A 109 -16.13 -10.34 5.71
C GLU A 109 -14.95 -9.38 5.83
N VAL A 110 -13.76 -9.95 6.01
CA VAL A 110 -12.50 -9.21 6.11
C VAL A 110 -11.54 -9.77 5.07
N GLU A 111 -11.00 -8.88 4.25
CA GLU A 111 -9.96 -9.20 3.28
C GLU A 111 -8.67 -8.50 3.67
N LEU A 112 -7.56 -9.23 3.59
CA LEU A 112 -6.23 -8.72 3.87
C LEU A 112 -5.43 -8.70 2.58
N LEU A 113 -5.01 -7.51 2.18
CA LEU A 113 -4.24 -7.28 0.97
C LEU A 113 -2.83 -6.83 1.32
N ASN A 114 -1.85 -7.50 0.70
CA ASN A 114 -0.46 -7.10 0.78
C ASN A 114 -0.13 -6.21 -0.42
N LEU A 115 -0.04 -4.91 -0.15
CA LEU A 115 0.20 -3.89 -1.17
C LEU A 115 1.59 -3.95 -1.83
N LYS A 116 2.50 -4.80 -1.34
CA LYS A 116 3.79 -5.09 -2.00
C LYS A 116 3.64 -6.04 -3.18
N GLU A 117 2.58 -6.86 -3.18
CA GLU A 117 2.39 -7.85 -4.23
C GLU A 117 2.06 -7.17 -5.56
N GLN A 118 2.56 -7.76 -6.65
CA GLN A 118 2.49 -7.16 -7.99
C GLN A 118 1.06 -6.87 -8.45
N ASN A 119 0.11 -7.76 -8.12
CA ASN A 119 -1.31 -7.60 -8.39
C ASN A 119 -1.97 -6.42 -7.63
N ASN A 120 -1.33 -5.91 -6.58
CA ASN A 120 -1.84 -4.83 -5.74
C ASN A 120 -1.14 -3.48 -5.98
N ARG A 121 -0.24 -3.37 -6.96
CA ARG A 121 0.53 -2.13 -7.22
C ARG A 121 -0.35 -0.98 -7.71
N GLU A 122 -1.31 -1.26 -8.58
CA GLU A 122 -2.28 -0.23 -9.01
C GLU A 122 -3.13 0.26 -7.84
N LEU A 123 -3.56 -0.67 -6.97
CA LEU A 123 -4.28 -0.36 -5.74
C LEU A 123 -3.43 0.55 -4.84
N LEU A 124 -2.15 0.24 -4.63
CA LEU A 124 -1.23 1.08 -3.88
C LEU A 124 -1.17 2.52 -4.43
N VAL A 125 -1.06 2.66 -5.75
CA VAL A 125 -1.04 3.98 -6.41
C VAL A 125 -2.36 4.72 -6.18
N SER A 126 -3.50 4.03 -6.30
CA SER A 126 -4.83 4.64 -6.15
C SER A 126 -5.07 5.23 -4.75
N ILE A 127 -4.58 4.56 -3.70
CA ILE A 127 -4.80 4.97 -2.30
C ILE A 127 -3.70 5.89 -1.76
N MET A 128 -2.68 6.22 -2.56
CA MET A 128 -1.52 6.99 -2.10
C MET A 128 -1.91 8.35 -1.52
N GLY A 129 -2.92 9.01 -2.09
CA GLY A 129 -3.44 10.27 -1.58
C GLY A 129 -3.92 10.16 -0.13
N ASP A 130 -4.63 9.08 0.19
CA ASP A 130 -5.13 8.81 1.54
C ASP A 130 -4.02 8.48 2.52
N ILE A 131 -3.02 7.70 2.08
CA ILE A 131 -1.83 7.40 2.87
C ILE A 131 -1.13 8.71 3.27
N MET A 132 -0.89 9.60 2.31
CA MET A 132 -0.21 10.88 2.56
C MET A 132 -1.02 11.81 3.46
N ALA A 133 -2.34 11.88 3.25
CA ALA A 133 -3.25 12.65 4.10
C ALA A 133 -3.28 12.10 5.53
N GLY A 134 -3.36 10.78 5.69
CA GLY A 134 -3.36 10.07 6.95
C GLY A 134 -2.07 10.29 7.74
N LEU A 135 -0.91 10.19 7.09
CA LEU A 135 0.40 10.49 7.68
C LEU A 135 0.46 11.93 8.20
N LYS A 136 0.03 12.90 7.39
CA LYS A 136 0.01 14.32 7.79
C LYS A 136 -0.86 14.54 9.02
N ALA A 137 -2.07 13.98 9.04
CA ALA A 137 -2.99 14.08 10.17
C ALA A 137 -2.39 13.45 11.44
N MET A 138 -1.76 12.28 11.28
CA MET A 138 -1.12 11.55 12.37
C MET A 138 0.05 12.32 13.00
N ILE A 139 0.95 12.85 12.18
CA ILE A 139 2.10 13.67 12.64
C ILE A 139 1.61 14.90 13.39
N ASN A 140 0.61 15.63 12.84
CA ASN A 140 0.06 16.82 13.48
C ASN A 140 -0.62 16.50 14.82
N SER A 141 -1.42 15.44 14.87
CA SER A 141 -2.08 14.96 16.09
C SER A 141 -1.06 14.59 17.16
N TYR A 142 0.01 13.87 16.77
CA TYR A 142 1.06 13.47 17.70
C TYR A 142 1.84 14.66 18.24
N ARG A 143 2.20 15.63 17.37
CA ARG A 143 2.85 16.89 17.78
C ARG A 143 2.01 17.64 18.82
N ALA A 144 0.73 17.87 18.52
CA ALA A 144 -0.19 18.56 19.43
C ALA A 144 -0.33 17.82 20.77
N SER A 145 -0.38 16.48 20.74
CA SER A 145 -0.41 15.67 21.97
C SER A 145 0.87 15.83 22.80
N ILE A 146 2.05 15.86 22.18
CA ILE A 146 3.32 16.09 22.90
C ILE A 146 3.32 17.48 23.52
N GLU A 147 3.00 18.52 22.74
CA GLU A 147 2.98 19.91 23.20
C GLU A 147 2.07 20.06 24.43
N LYS A 148 0.88 19.46 24.39
CA LYS A 148 -0.05 19.45 25.53
C LYS A 148 0.56 18.79 26.78
N ARG A 149 1.19 17.62 26.61
CA ARG A 149 1.84 16.91 27.73
C ARG A 149 3.00 17.71 28.32
N VAL A 150 3.86 18.28 27.47
CA VAL A 150 4.99 19.11 27.91
C VAL A 150 4.50 20.32 28.70
N LYS A 151 3.50 21.04 28.18
CA LYS A 151 2.93 22.21 28.87
C LYS A 151 2.36 21.83 30.23
N PHE A 152 1.59 20.75 30.31
CA PHE A 152 1.02 20.27 31.56
C PHE A 152 2.10 19.89 32.59
N LEU A 153 3.08 19.09 32.18
CA LEU A 153 4.16 18.65 33.06
C LEU A 153 5.00 19.82 33.56
N LEU A 154 5.28 20.81 32.71
CA LEU A 154 5.97 22.02 33.11
C LEU A 154 5.19 22.80 34.18
N SER A 155 3.88 22.96 33.99
CA SER A 155 3.01 23.63 34.97
C SER A 155 3.01 22.90 36.32
N ILE A 156 2.78 21.58 36.32
CA ILE A 156 2.77 20.80 37.57
C ILE A 156 4.14 20.80 38.25
N THR A 157 5.22 20.70 37.48
CA THR A 157 6.60 20.73 38.02
C THR A 157 6.86 22.04 38.76
N LYS A 158 6.42 23.18 38.21
CA LYS A 158 6.55 24.49 38.86
C LYS A 158 5.79 24.56 40.18
N GLU A 159 4.57 24.02 40.24
CA GLU A 159 3.80 23.99 41.49
C GLU A 159 4.45 23.09 42.54
N LEU A 160 4.92 21.90 42.15
CA LEU A 160 5.64 20.99 43.05
C LEU A 160 6.94 21.62 43.58
N GLN A 161 7.68 22.36 42.75
CA GLN A 161 8.86 23.09 43.18
C GLN A 161 8.55 24.16 44.24
N LYS A 162 7.41 24.85 44.13
CA LYS A 162 6.98 25.80 45.17
C LYS A 162 6.69 25.08 46.48
N VAL A 163 5.98 23.96 46.44
CA VAL A 163 5.71 23.13 47.62
C VAL A 163 7.02 22.67 48.26
N ALA A 164 7.96 22.15 47.47
CA ALA A 164 9.25 21.69 47.97
C ALA A 164 10.05 22.79 48.69
N ARG A 165 10.02 24.02 48.18
CA ARG A 165 10.69 25.17 48.82
C ARG A 165 10.15 25.47 50.22
N VAL A 166 8.82 25.39 50.41
CA VAL A 166 8.19 25.60 51.73
C VAL A 166 8.73 24.63 52.78
N PHE A 167 9.02 23.39 52.38
CA PHE A 167 9.57 22.38 53.29
C PHE A 167 11.10 22.43 53.44
N ALA A 168 11.81 23.17 52.58
CA ALA A 168 13.26 23.29 52.59
C ALA A 168 13.78 24.51 53.38
N GLU A 169 12.93 25.48 53.72
CA GLU A 169 13.28 26.68 54.49
C GLU A 169 13.29 26.44 56.02
N LYS A 170 13.69 25.24 56.47
CA LYS A 170 13.87 24.90 57.89
C LYS A 170 15.31 24.59 58.24
#